data_AF-A0A5C7PRV3-F1
#
_entry.id   AF-A0A5C7PRV3-F1
#
_cell.length_a   1.000
_cell.length_b   1.000
_cell.length_c   1.000
_cell.angle_alpha   90.00
_cell.angle_beta   90.00
_cell.angle_gamma   90.00
#
_symmetry.space_group_name_H-M   'P 1'
#
loop_
_entity.id
_entity.type
_entity.pdbx_description
1 polymer ?
#
loop_
_entity_poly.entity_id
_entity_poly.type
_entity_poly.pdbx_seq_one_letter_code
_entity_poly.pdbx_strand_id
1 'polypeptide(L)'
;MPLDTIKVLDQHVFVRATTFVPSAVKQFRQEYDRLTPEQQSAVLAWKSEKQPVSQLQQHSSVQTVAAHYAGVRLQQGGTSAVRYRKDLKVLWRESIQKASADLPAVPVSARGATKAADPARQSHGTRRAALAWQHTDEGTALRMGVRMAYHDEQDPVLGFSPGVRLEAMDINWQWSGGDGVSLEHITWFAVRSRKPRDAFFQPVSWGAALTRRRELLGDDWSLVHAIDAERGVTYDCAAWLCHAEALASSLWGGKVNRGLALGVGARVGALYQGQYWNIDASIAQLQYLQGESGRVQD
;
A
#
# COMPACT_ATOMS: atom_id res chain seq x y z
N MET A 1 9.79 15.13 -2.64
CA MET A 1 10.82 14.91 -3.67
C MET A 1 10.72 13.45 -4.13
N PRO A 2 10.61 13.17 -5.44
CA PRO A 2 10.62 11.81 -5.97
C PRO A 2 11.87 11.04 -5.54
N LEU A 3 11.74 9.74 -5.31
CA LEU A 3 12.85 8.90 -4.84
C LEU A 3 14.03 8.89 -5.83
N ASP A 4 13.75 8.90 -7.12
CA ASP A 4 14.79 8.96 -8.15
C ASP A 4 15.59 10.26 -8.12
N THR A 5 14.98 11.38 -7.69
CA THR A 5 15.73 12.63 -7.48
C THR A 5 16.74 12.45 -6.35
N ILE A 6 16.36 11.78 -5.25
CA ILE A 6 17.28 11.47 -4.15
C ILE A 6 18.42 10.57 -4.64
N LYS A 7 18.11 9.54 -5.45
CA LYS A 7 19.10 8.64 -6.04
C LYS A 7 20.13 9.39 -6.88
N VAL A 8 19.67 10.29 -7.76
CA VAL A 8 20.56 11.10 -8.61
C VAL A 8 21.43 12.03 -7.75
N LEU A 9 20.87 12.68 -6.73
CA LEU A 9 21.64 13.53 -5.83
C LEU A 9 22.69 12.74 -5.02
N ASP A 10 22.36 11.53 -4.55
CA ASP A 10 23.29 10.64 -3.83
C ASP A 10 24.43 10.20 -4.77
N GLN A 11 24.11 9.83 -6.02
CA GLN A 11 25.10 9.47 -7.05
C GLN A 11 26.08 10.59 -7.40
N HIS A 12 25.63 11.85 -7.36
CA HIS A 12 26.46 13.02 -7.67
C HIS A 12 27.06 13.70 -6.42
N VAL A 13 27.11 13.01 -5.28
CA VAL A 13 27.76 13.48 -4.03
C VAL A 13 27.13 14.78 -3.49
N PHE A 14 25.87 15.06 -3.85
CA PHE A 14 25.10 16.18 -3.28
C PHE A 14 24.41 15.81 -1.95
N VAL A 15 24.51 14.55 -1.52
CA VAL A 15 24.00 14.05 -0.24
C VAL A 15 25.15 13.75 0.71
N ARG A 16 25.33 14.57 1.75
CA ARG A 16 26.39 14.40 2.76
C ARG A 16 26.12 13.23 3.72
N ALA A 17 24.87 13.05 4.13
CA ALA A 17 24.44 12.00 5.03
C ALA A 17 22.95 11.69 4.84
N THR A 18 22.57 10.43 5.04
CA THR A 18 21.19 9.95 5.02
C THR A 18 20.87 9.34 6.37
N THR A 19 19.77 9.76 6.99
CA THR A 19 19.26 9.13 8.20
C THR A 19 17.86 8.61 7.91
N PHE A 20 17.72 7.29 7.80
CA PHE A 20 16.40 6.68 7.69
C PHE A 20 15.69 6.73 9.05
N VAL A 21 14.50 7.33 9.08
CA VAL A 21 13.63 7.35 10.25
C VAL A 21 12.41 6.49 9.93
N PRO A 22 12.27 5.29 10.54
CA PRO A 22 11.07 4.50 10.35
C PRO A 22 9.84 5.26 10.84
N SER A 23 8.68 4.98 10.26
CA SER A 23 7.42 5.55 10.74
C SER A 23 7.16 5.18 12.20
N ALA A 24 6.44 6.03 12.93
CA ALA A 24 6.07 5.77 14.33
C ALA A 24 5.35 4.42 14.50
N VAL A 25 4.54 4.01 13.52
CA VAL A 25 3.92 2.67 13.48
C VAL A 25 4.97 1.56 13.43
N LYS A 26 6.00 1.67 12.57
CA LYS A 26 7.07 0.66 12.47
C LYS A 26 7.89 0.60 13.77
N GLN A 27 8.18 1.76 14.36
CA GLN A 27 8.90 1.82 15.64
C GLN A 27 8.09 1.17 16.77
N PHE A 28 6.80 1.52 16.92
CA PHE A 28 5.88 0.88 17.87
C PHE A 28 5.87 -0.65 17.73
N ARG A 29 5.76 -1.16 16.49
CA ARG A 29 5.76 -2.62 16.23
C ARG A 29 7.04 -3.27 16.72
N GLN A 30 8.20 -2.71 16.37
CA GLN A 30 9.49 -3.23 16.81
C GLN A 30 9.65 -3.24 18.33
N GLU A 31 9.10 -2.25 19.03
CA GLU A 31 9.11 -2.22 20.49
C GLU A 31 8.14 -3.24 21.09
N TYR A 32 6.94 -3.38 20.52
CA TYR A 32 5.94 -4.37 20.93
C TYR A 32 6.41 -5.81 20.73
N ASP A 33 7.08 -6.11 19.62
CA ASP A 33 7.58 -7.44 19.28
C ASP A 33 8.72 -7.90 20.21
N ARG A 34 9.34 -6.98 20.96
CA ARG A 34 10.38 -7.28 21.97
C ARG A 34 9.80 -7.59 23.35
N LEU A 35 8.51 -7.35 23.58
CA LEU A 35 7.85 -7.64 24.85
C LEU A 35 7.63 -9.15 25.01
N THR A 36 7.55 -9.63 26.26
CA THR A 36 7.12 -11.02 26.52
C THR A 36 5.63 -11.20 26.19
N PRO A 37 5.14 -12.44 25.97
CA PRO A 37 3.72 -12.68 25.69
C PRO A 37 2.77 -12.11 26.76
N GLU A 38 3.16 -12.14 28.03
CA GLU A 38 2.38 -11.57 29.15
C GLU A 38 2.32 -10.04 29.04
N GLN A 39 3.45 -9.40 28.72
CA GLN A 39 3.55 -7.96 28.52
C GLN A 39 2.76 -7.50 27.30
N GLN A 40 2.83 -8.24 26.20
CA GLN A 40 2.01 -8.02 25.00
C GLN A 40 0.52 -8.10 25.31
N SER A 41 0.12 -9.11 26.08
CA SER A 41 -1.26 -9.30 26.54
C SER A 41 -1.74 -8.12 27.40
N ALA A 42 -0.88 -7.56 28.24
CA ALA A 42 -1.19 -6.37 29.02
C ALA A 42 -1.44 -5.13 28.12
N VAL A 43 -0.59 -4.91 27.11
CA VAL A 43 -0.79 -3.80 26.15
C VAL A 43 -2.13 -3.99 25.40
N LEU A 44 -2.43 -5.20 24.94
CA LEU A 44 -3.68 -5.53 24.25
C LEU A 44 -4.91 -5.36 25.15
N ALA A 45 -4.83 -5.78 26.41
CA ALA A 45 -5.92 -5.65 27.38
C ALA A 45 -6.22 -4.16 27.66
N TRP A 46 -5.19 -3.33 27.82
CA TRP A 46 -5.39 -1.87 27.97
C TRP A 46 -5.94 -1.24 26.70
N LYS A 47 -5.39 -1.58 25.53
CA LYS A 47 -5.87 -1.09 24.24
C LYS A 47 -7.35 -1.38 24.03
N SER A 48 -7.79 -2.57 24.46
CA SER A 48 -9.16 -3.07 24.39
C SER A 48 -10.03 -2.69 25.60
N GLU A 49 -9.57 -1.79 26.46
CA GLU A 49 -10.30 -1.28 27.64
C GLU A 49 -10.67 -2.35 28.68
N LYS A 50 -10.04 -3.53 28.62
CA LYS A 50 -10.22 -4.61 29.60
C LYS A 50 -9.47 -4.35 30.91
N GLN A 51 -8.50 -3.45 30.89
CA GLN A 51 -7.80 -2.98 32.08
C GLN A 51 -7.48 -1.48 31.99
N PRO A 52 -7.51 -0.75 33.12
CA PRO A 52 -7.17 0.67 33.14
C PRO A 52 -5.66 0.88 32.93
N VAL A 53 -5.29 2.07 32.42
CA VAL A 53 -3.89 2.47 32.19
C VAL A 53 -3.02 2.38 33.47
N SER A 54 -3.62 2.57 34.66
CA SER A 54 -2.92 2.46 35.94
C SER A 54 -2.42 1.04 36.24
N GLN A 55 -2.99 -0.01 35.64
CA GLN A 55 -2.49 -1.38 35.84
C GLN A 55 -1.27 -1.69 34.98
N LEU A 56 -0.92 -0.84 34.01
CA LEU A 56 0.31 -0.98 33.22
C LEU A 56 1.58 -0.60 34.01
N GLN A 57 1.42 -0.12 35.24
CA GLN A 57 2.47 0.49 36.06
C GLN A 57 3.63 -0.43 36.45
N GLN A 58 3.41 -1.74 36.43
CA GLN A 58 4.38 -2.71 36.95
C GLN A 58 5.59 -2.90 36.02
N HIS A 59 5.47 -2.59 34.72
CA HIS A 59 6.54 -2.82 33.74
C HIS A 59 6.82 -1.56 32.91
N SER A 60 8.02 -0.99 33.04
CA SER A 60 8.44 0.22 32.29
C SER A 60 8.42 0.03 30.77
N SER A 61 8.73 -1.18 30.28
CA SER A 61 8.65 -1.54 28.86
C SER A 61 7.21 -1.46 28.32
N VAL A 62 6.25 -2.01 29.08
CA VAL A 62 4.81 -1.97 28.74
C VAL A 62 4.29 -0.53 28.72
N GLN A 63 4.66 0.29 29.70
CA GLN A 63 4.29 1.71 29.75
C GLN A 63 4.83 2.47 28.52
N THR A 64 6.08 2.24 28.14
CA THR A 64 6.74 2.89 27.00
C THR A 64 6.03 2.53 25.69
N VAL A 65 5.77 1.24 25.46
CA VAL A 65 5.07 0.76 24.25
C VAL A 65 3.62 1.28 24.20
N ALA A 66 2.92 1.29 25.34
CA ALA A 66 1.57 1.85 25.43
C ALA A 66 1.55 3.37 25.15
N ALA A 67 2.53 4.12 25.65
CA ALA A 67 2.66 5.55 25.43
C ALA A 67 2.93 5.85 23.95
N HIS A 68 3.82 5.07 23.32
CA HIS A 68 4.10 5.17 21.89
C HIS A 68 2.83 4.90 21.07
N TYR A 69 2.12 3.82 21.35
CA TYR A 69 0.85 3.51 20.68
C TYR A 69 -0.17 4.66 20.84
N ALA A 70 -0.37 5.17 22.06
CA ALA A 70 -1.25 6.31 22.30
C ALA A 70 -0.82 7.55 21.50
N GLY A 71 0.49 7.82 21.41
CA GLY A 71 1.06 8.89 20.56
C GLY A 71 0.71 8.72 19.08
N VAL A 72 0.89 7.50 18.53
CA VAL A 72 0.50 7.18 17.15
C VAL A 72 -1.00 7.41 16.93
N ARG A 73 -1.84 6.97 17.87
CA ARG A 73 -3.31 7.14 17.77
C ARG A 73 -3.72 8.61 17.84
N LEU A 74 -3.03 9.43 18.63
CA LEU A 74 -3.27 10.88 18.66
C LEU A 74 -2.93 11.57 17.34
N GLN A 75 -1.82 11.18 16.71
CA GLN A 75 -1.43 11.70 15.39
C GLN A 75 -2.44 11.31 14.30
N GLN A 76 -2.99 10.09 14.37
CA GLN A 76 -4.04 9.61 13.46
C GLN A 76 -5.41 10.26 13.70
N GLY A 77 -5.65 10.81 14.90
CA GLY A 77 -6.90 11.47 15.27
C GLY A 77 -8.06 10.51 15.50
N GLY A 78 -9.29 11.02 15.33
CA GLY A 78 -10.54 10.28 15.49
C GLY A 78 -11.14 10.33 16.92
N THR A 79 -12.27 9.65 17.10
CA THR A 79 -13.09 9.72 18.33
C THR A 79 -12.35 9.25 19.58
N SER A 80 -11.42 8.30 19.44
CA SER A 80 -10.60 7.79 20.55
C SER A 80 -9.50 8.75 21.03
N ALA A 81 -9.25 9.87 20.34
CA ALA A 81 -8.13 10.77 20.64
C ALA A 81 -8.20 11.37 22.05
N VAL A 82 -9.40 11.65 22.58
CA VAL A 82 -9.56 12.17 23.95
C VAL A 82 -9.07 11.15 24.99
N ARG A 83 -9.44 9.88 24.81
CA ARG A 83 -9.00 8.77 25.68
C ARG A 83 -7.48 8.64 25.66
N TYR A 84 -6.89 8.50 24.47
CA TYR A 84 -5.44 8.34 24.34
C TYR A 84 -4.67 9.56 24.86
N ARG A 85 -5.22 10.78 24.76
CA ARG A 85 -4.60 11.97 25.36
C ARG A 85 -4.56 11.89 26.87
N LYS A 86 -5.64 11.41 27.50
CA LYS A 86 -5.72 11.20 28.95
C LYS A 86 -4.75 10.11 29.41
N ASP A 87 -4.79 8.96 28.75
CA ASP A 87 -3.91 7.82 29.07
C ASP A 87 -2.44 8.19 28.91
N LEU A 88 -2.11 8.91 27.83
CA LEU A 88 -0.75 9.39 27.58
C LEU A 88 -0.24 10.28 28.72
N LYS A 89 -1.07 11.19 29.27
CA LYS A 89 -0.67 12.00 30.44
C LYS A 89 -0.33 11.15 31.67
N VAL A 90 -1.04 10.05 31.89
CA VAL A 90 -0.76 9.11 32.99
C VAL A 90 0.58 8.41 32.74
N LEU A 91 0.76 7.85 31.54
CA LEU A 91 1.97 7.14 31.14
C LEU A 91 3.23 8.05 31.17
N TRP A 92 3.10 9.35 30.82
CA TRP A 92 4.21 10.32 30.89
C TRP A 92 4.54 10.77 32.31
N ARG A 93 3.54 11.04 33.17
CA ARG A 93 3.82 11.40 34.57
C ARG A 93 4.62 10.31 35.27
N GLU A 94 4.25 9.07 35.02
CA GLU A 94 4.87 7.92 35.68
C GLU A 94 6.26 7.59 35.11
N SER A 95 6.46 7.73 33.80
CA SER A 95 7.79 7.58 33.21
C SER A 95 8.75 8.68 33.65
N ILE A 96 8.30 9.93 33.80
CA ILE A 96 9.12 11.02 34.36
C ILE A 96 9.46 10.76 35.83
N GLN A 97 8.51 10.30 36.65
CA GLN A 97 8.75 9.97 38.06
C GLN A 97 9.75 8.83 38.25
N LYS A 98 9.71 7.79 37.40
CA LYS A 98 10.71 6.70 37.42
C LYS A 98 12.05 7.13 36.84
N ALA A 99 12.06 7.95 35.79
CA ALA A 99 13.29 8.46 35.19
C ALA A 99 14.03 9.43 36.13
N SER A 100 13.33 10.20 36.96
CA SER A 100 13.98 11.07 37.96
C SER A 100 14.69 10.33 39.10
N ALA A 101 14.52 9.01 39.22
CA ALA A 101 15.18 8.20 40.24
C ALA A 101 16.53 7.62 39.79
N ASP A 102 16.79 7.51 38.49
CA ASP A 102 18.07 7.07 37.91
C ASP A 102 18.16 7.55 36.45
N LEU A 103 19.03 8.52 36.14
CA LEU A 103 19.32 8.91 34.76
C LEU A 103 20.79 8.63 34.41
N PRO A 104 21.06 7.71 33.47
CA PRO A 104 21.81 8.07 32.30
C PRO A 104 20.85 8.66 31.27
N ALA A 105 21.24 9.79 30.66
CA ALA A 105 20.56 10.34 29.50
C ALA A 105 20.47 9.24 28.44
N VAL A 106 19.25 8.80 28.07
CA VAL A 106 19.06 7.93 26.91
C VAL A 106 19.42 8.77 25.69
N PRO A 107 20.58 8.53 25.05
CA PRO A 107 20.93 9.33 23.90
C PRO A 107 19.95 8.97 22.79
N VAL A 108 19.45 9.99 22.08
CA VAL A 108 18.59 9.83 20.90
C VAL A 108 19.27 8.95 19.81
N SER A 109 20.57 8.68 19.95
CA SER A 109 21.37 7.77 19.13
C SER A 109 21.21 6.27 19.44
N ALA A 110 20.56 5.88 20.55
CA ALA A 110 20.27 4.48 20.85
C ALA A 110 18.99 3.95 20.16
N ARG A 111 18.41 4.74 19.23
CA ARG A 111 17.51 4.20 18.20
C ARG A 111 18.35 3.31 17.29
N GLY A 112 18.55 2.07 17.72
CA GLY A 112 19.37 1.08 17.03
C GLY A 112 19.08 1.10 15.54
N ALA A 113 20.14 1.12 14.74
CA ALA A 113 20.09 1.11 13.29
C ALA A 113 19.01 0.13 12.84
N THR A 114 17.93 0.65 12.30
CA THR A 114 16.86 -0.22 11.84
C THR A 114 17.42 -1.05 10.70
N LYS A 115 17.27 -2.39 10.76
CA LYS A 115 17.51 -3.27 9.59
C LYS A 115 16.57 -2.97 8.41
N ALA A 116 15.75 -1.92 8.50
CA ALA A 116 14.88 -1.50 7.42
C ALA A 116 15.75 -1.05 6.24
N ALA A 117 15.42 -1.55 5.05
CA ALA A 117 16.09 -1.17 3.84
C ALA A 117 16.00 0.34 3.62
N ASP A 118 17.13 0.97 3.29
CA ASP A 118 17.18 2.38 2.89
C ASP A 118 16.53 2.51 1.50
N PRO A 119 15.34 3.12 1.36
CA PRO A 119 14.67 3.22 0.08
C PRO A 119 15.51 3.99 -0.94
N ALA A 120 16.36 4.93 -0.53
CA ALA A 120 17.19 5.68 -1.46
C ALA A 120 18.25 4.80 -2.12
N ARG A 121 18.80 3.80 -1.42
CA ARG A 121 19.92 2.99 -1.92
C ARG A 121 19.58 1.56 -2.30
N GLN A 122 18.52 1.00 -1.72
CA GLN A 122 18.23 -0.43 -1.79
C GLN A 122 16.96 -0.75 -2.57
N SER A 123 16.26 0.26 -3.09
CA SER A 123 15.05 0.08 -3.90
C SER A 123 15.34 0.08 -5.40
N HIS A 124 14.43 -0.50 -6.19
CA HIS A 124 14.50 -0.43 -7.66
C HIS A 124 14.22 1.01 -8.18
N GLY A 125 14.60 1.28 -9.44
CA GLY A 125 14.28 2.54 -10.11
C GLY A 125 12.79 2.66 -10.44
N THR A 126 12.26 3.88 -10.60
CA THR A 126 10.81 4.08 -10.81
C THR A 126 10.36 3.95 -12.27
N ARG A 127 11.25 3.53 -13.17
CA ARG A 127 10.99 3.50 -14.62
C ARG A 127 11.31 2.12 -15.20
N ARG A 128 10.46 1.65 -16.11
CA ARG A 128 10.64 0.38 -16.83
C ARG A 128 10.28 0.57 -18.29
N ALA A 129 11.09 0.01 -19.18
CA ALA A 129 10.74 -0.25 -20.56
C ALA A 129 10.53 -1.76 -20.75
N ALA A 130 9.57 -2.15 -21.58
CA ALA A 130 9.25 -3.54 -21.85
C ALA A 130 9.14 -3.77 -23.36
N LEU A 131 9.61 -4.95 -23.79
CA LEU A 131 9.39 -5.48 -25.13
C LEU A 131 8.86 -6.91 -24.95
N ALA A 132 7.77 -7.24 -25.63
CA ALA A 132 7.16 -8.56 -25.56
C ALA A 132 6.74 -9.03 -26.97
N TRP A 133 6.72 -10.33 -27.15
CA TRP A 133 6.26 -10.99 -28.36
C TRP A 133 5.09 -11.90 -28.01
N GLN A 134 4.05 -11.88 -28.84
CA GLN A 134 2.85 -12.68 -28.67
C GLN A 134 2.49 -13.37 -29.98
N HIS A 135 2.08 -14.63 -29.88
CA HIS A 135 1.52 -15.40 -30.98
C HIS A 135 0.18 -15.98 -30.53
N THR A 136 -0.85 -15.75 -31.35
CA THR A 136 -2.21 -16.28 -31.19
C THR A 136 -2.68 -16.84 -32.52
N ASP A 137 -3.85 -17.49 -32.52
CA ASP A 137 -4.50 -17.94 -33.77
C ASP A 137 -4.83 -16.76 -34.71
N GLU A 138 -4.97 -15.56 -34.15
CA GLU A 138 -5.22 -14.31 -34.88
C GLU A 138 -3.94 -13.69 -35.48
N GLY A 139 -2.76 -14.19 -35.11
CA GLY A 139 -1.49 -13.79 -35.71
C GLY A 139 -0.37 -13.52 -34.70
N THR A 140 0.63 -12.78 -35.15
CA THR A 140 1.83 -12.45 -34.36
C THR A 140 1.89 -10.96 -34.09
N ALA A 141 2.20 -10.61 -32.85
CA ALA A 141 2.27 -9.23 -32.40
C ALA A 141 3.54 -8.95 -31.59
N LEU A 142 4.08 -7.75 -31.75
CA LEU A 142 5.13 -7.18 -30.90
C LEU A 142 4.52 -6.12 -30.00
N ARG A 143 4.80 -6.16 -28.70
CA ARG A 143 4.31 -5.20 -27.71
C ARG A 143 5.46 -4.42 -27.12
N MET A 144 5.27 -3.11 -26.98
CA MET A 144 6.24 -2.19 -26.39
C MET A 144 5.56 -1.40 -25.28
N GLY A 145 6.24 -1.25 -24.15
CA GLY A 145 5.69 -0.58 -22.99
C GLY A 145 6.69 0.35 -22.31
N VAL A 146 6.20 1.48 -21.79
CA VAL A 146 6.94 2.37 -20.90
C VAL A 146 6.11 2.64 -19.65
N ARG A 147 6.72 2.42 -18.48
CA ARG A 147 6.05 2.59 -17.19
C ARG A 147 6.87 3.49 -16.26
N MET A 148 6.19 4.40 -15.59
CA MET A 148 6.67 5.22 -14.48
C MET A 148 5.83 4.88 -13.23
N ALA A 149 6.42 4.12 -12.31
CA ALA A 149 5.79 3.71 -11.08
C ALA A 149 6.77 3.85 -9.92
N TYR A 150 6.29 4.41 -8.80
CA TYR A 150 7.08 4.41 -7.57
C TYR A 150 7.39 2.98 -7.13
N HIS A 151 6.35 2.13 -7.12
CA HIS A 151 6.39 0.69 -6.90
C HIS A 151 5.03 0.09 -7.31
N ASP A 152 5.03 -1.16 -7.76
CA ASP A 152 3.84 -1.96 -8.05
C ASP A 152 3.90 -3.31 -7.31
N GLU A 153 2.77 -4.00 -7.15
CA GLU A 153 2.66 -5.28 -6.46
C GLU A 153 3.58 -6.36 -7.05
N GLN A 154 3.94 -6.21 -8.33
CA GLN A 154 4.84 -7.12 -9.06
C GLN A 154 6.32 -6.70 -9.03
N ASP A 155 6.64 -5.52 -8.52
CA ASP A 155 8.03 -5.05 -8.42
C ASP A 155 8.72 -5.59 -7.17
N PRO A 156 10.07 -5.73 -7.16
CA PRO A 156 10.80 -6.18 -5.98
C PRO A 156 10.53 -5.28 -4.76
N VAL A 157 10.07 -5.87 -3.66
CA VAL A 157 9.56 -5.09 -2.51
C VAL A 157 10.64 -4.40 -1.67
N LEU A 158 11.92 -4.69 -1.91
CA LEU A 158 13.03 -4.16 -1.12
C LEU A 158 13.04 -2.62 -1.15
N GLY A 159 13.05 -1.99 0.03
CA GLY A 159 12.97 -0.53 0.16
C GLY A 159 11.55 0.05 0.03
N PHE A 160 10.53 -0.78 -0.24
CA PHE A 160 9.12 -0.39 -0.31
C PHE A 160 8.27 -1.08 0.76
N SER A 161 7.00 -0.68 0.86
CA SER A 161 6.05 -1.32 1.78
C SER A 161 5.18 -2.32 1.00
N PRO A 162 5.06 -3.57 1.45
CA PRO A 162 4.20 -4.55 0.80
C PRO A 162 2.74 -4.08 0.69
N GLY A 163 2.04 -4.59 -0.33
CA GLY A 163 0.63 -4.30 -0.61
C GLY A 163 0.36 -2.86 -1.04
N VAL A 164 1.38 -2.11 -1.47
CA VAL A 164 1.23 -0.74 -1.95
C VAL A 164 1.65 -0.64 -3.40
N ARG A 165 0.78 -0.04 -4.22
CA ARG A 165 1.06 0.38 -5.59
C ARG A 165 0.88 1.89 -5.70
N LEU A 166 1.81 2.53 -6.39
CA LEU A 166 1.71 3.91 -6.80
C LEU A 166 2.33 4.05 -8.20
N GLU A 167 1.46 4.10 -9.19
CA GLU A 167 1.81 4.25 -10.60
C GLU A 167 1.41 5.63 -11.09
N ALA A 168 2.32 6.29 -11.80
CA ALA A 168 2.12 7.64 -12.34
C ALA A 168 1.94 7.64 -13.87
N MET A 169 2.38 6.59 -14.56
CA MET A 169 2.13 6.40 -15.99
C MET A 169 2.44 4.96 -16.38
N ASP A 170 1.61 4.36 -17.24
CA ASP A 170 1.95 3.13 -17.97
C ASP A 170 1.33 3.20 -19.36
N ILE A 171 2.13 3.08 -20.41
CA ILE A 171 1.65 3.13 -21.79
C ILE A 171 2.17 1.93 -22.54
N ASN A 172 1.25 1.19 -23.16
CA ASN A 172 1.59 0.02 -23.97
C ASN A 172 0.97 0.13 -25.37
N TRP A 173 1.80 -0.20 -26.35
CA TRP A 173 1.43 -0.27 -27.75
C TRP A 173 1.67 -1.67 -28.28
N GLN A 174 0.89 -2.05 -29.27
CA GLN A 174 1.02 -3.30 -30.00
C GLN A 174 1.24 -3.02 -31.48
N TRP A 175 2.13 -3.78 -32.09
CA TRP A 175 2.30 -3.84 -33.53
C TRP A 175 1.92 -5.24 -34.00
N SER A 176 0.88 -5.33 -34.81
CA SER A 176 0.45 -6.57 -35.46
C SER A 176 0.77 -6.49 -36.95
N GLY A 177 1.42 -7.52 -37.50
CA GLY A 177 1.74 -7.55 -38.92
C GLY A 177 0.47 -7.55 -39.77
N GLY A 178 0.20 -6.44 -40.46
CA GLY A 178 -1.01 -6.22 -41.28
C GLY A 178 -1.87 -5.04 -40.81
N ASP A 179 -1.98 -4.83 -39.49
CA ASP A 179 -2.92 -3.85 -38.89
C ASP A 179 -2.23 -2.59 -38.34
N GLY A 180 -0.89 -2.55 -38.38
CA GLY A 180 -0.11 -1.39 -37.95
C GLY A 180 0.08 -1.33 -36.43
N VAL A 181 0.24 -0.11 -35.90
CA VAL A 181 0.47 0.13 -34.46
C VAL A 181 -0.84 0.54 -33.80
N SER A 182 -1.26 -0.20 -32.77
CA SER A 182 -2.38 0.14 -31.89
C SER A 182 -1.92 0.52 -30.49
N LEU A 183 -2.69 1.41 -29.86
CA LEU A 183 -2.61 1.61 -28.41
C LEU A 183 -3.39 0.50 -27.72
N GLU A 184 -2.78 -0.15 -26.73
CA GLU A 184 -3.44 -1.19 -25.94
C GLU A 184 -4.03 -0.60 -24.65
N HIS A 185 -3.20 0.14 -23.90
CA HIS A 185 -3.66 0.88 -22.74
C HIS A 185 -2.77 2.08 -22.37
N ILE A 186 -3.37 2.99 -21.61
CA ILE A 186 -2.71 4.05 -20.84
C ILE A 186 -3.26 3.97 -19.41
N THR A 187 -2.40 3.82 -18.41
CA THR A 187 -2.72 4.18 -17.03
C THR A 187 -2.16 5.56 -16.77
N TRP A 188 -3.03 6.53 -16.49
CA TRP A 188 -2.61 7.90 -16.17
C TRP A 188 -2.16 8.03 -14.72
N PHE A 189 -2.81 7.29 -13.82
CA PHE A 189 -2.35 7.06 -12.47
C PHE A 189 -3.12 5.88 -11.87
N ALA A 190 -2.47 5.14 -10.98
CA ALA A 190 -3.12 4.11 -10.17
C ALA A 190 -2.51 4.08 -8.77
N VAL A 191 -3.36 4.04 -7.76
CA VAL A 191 -2.96 3.92 -6.36
C VAL A 191 -3.72 2.77 -5.74
N ARG A 192 -3.02 1.93 -4.97
CA ARG A 192 -3.62 0.86 -4.17
C ARG A 192 -2.88 0.73 -2.85
N SER A 193 -3.63 0.50 -1.78
CA SER A 193 -3.11 0.29 -0.44
C SER A 193 -3.83 -0.87 0.23
N ARG A 194 -3.25 -2.07 0.17
CA ARG A 194 -3.63 -3.29 0.88
C ARG A 194 -2.79 -3.46 2.15
N LYS A 195 -2.97 -2.56 3.11
CA LYS A 195 -2.25 -2.63 4.39
C LYS A 195 -2.96 -3.63 5.32
N PRO A 196 -2.24 -4.60 5.90
CA PRO A 196 -2.86 -5.60 6.75
C PRO A 196 -3.43 -4.97 8.02
N ARG A 197 -4.57 -5.51 8.45
CA ARG A 197 -5.22 -5.22 9.71
C ARG A 197 -4.71 -6.13 10.80
N ASP A 198 -4.59 -5.59 12.00
CA ASP A 198 -4.25 -6.35 13.19
C ASP A 198 -4.98 -5.83 14.44
N ALA A 199 -4.54 -6.32 15.59
CA ALA A 199 -5.08 -5.96 16.89
C ALA A 199 -4.80 -4.50 17.29
N PHE A 200 -3.99 -3.73 16.58
CA PHE A 200 -3.66 -2.33 16.88
C PHE A 200 -4.19 -1.37 15.81
N PHE A 201 -3.97 -1.69 14.54
CA PHE A 201 -4.27 -0.85 13.39
C PHE A 201 -5.21 -1.59 12.44
N GLN A 202 -6.33 -0.94 12.11
CA GLN A 202 -7.34 -1.49 11.21
C GLN A 202 -7.53 -0.56 10.00
N PRO A 203 -6.51 -0.38 9.15
CA PRO A 203 -6.64 0.45 7.95
C PRO A 203 -7.72 -0.13 7.03
N VAL A 204 -8.39 0.74 6.29
CA VAL A 204 -9.22 0.34 5.15
C VAL A 204 -8.28 0.10 3.97
N SER A 205 -8.43 -1.03 3.28
CA SER A 205 -7.78 -1.23 1.99
C SER A 205 -8.54 -0.45 0.93
N TRP A 206 -7.85 0.20 0.01
CA TRP A 206 -8.48 1.03 -1.00
C TRP A 206 -7.59 1.18 -2.22
N GLY A 207 -8.19 1.60 -3.33
CA GLY A 207 -7.47 1.98 -4.52
C GLY A 207 -8.32 2.78 -5.48
N ALA A 208 -7.65 3.43 -6.43
CA ALA A 208 -8.24 4.20 -7.49
C ALA A 208 -7.32 4.19 -8.71
N ALA A 209 -7.88 4.12 -9.92
CA ALA A 209 -7.13 4.20 -11.16
C ALA A 209 -7.88 5.02 -12.20
N LEU A 210 -7.13 5.80 -12.99
CA LEU A 210 -7.62 6.45 -14.21
C LEU A 210 -6.88 5.84 -15.38
N THR A 211 -7.62 5.20 -16.27
CA THR A 211 -7.06 4.46 -17.41
C THR A 211 -7.75 4.80 -18.72
N ARG A 212 -7.09 4.46 -19.82
CA ARG A 212 -7.67 4.34 -21.15
C ARG A 212 -7.28 2.95 -21.66
N ARG A 213 -8.20 2.02 -21.81
CA ARG A 213 -7.91 0.60 -22.08
C ARG A 213 -8.86 0.03 -23.13
N ARG A 214 -8.44 -1.04 -23.81
CA ARG A 214 -9.33 -1.85 -24.63
C ARG A 214 -10.30 -2.62 -23.74
N GLU A 215 -11.58 -2.53 -24.07
CA GLU A 215 -12.67 -3.32 -23.48
C GLU A 215 -13.43 -4.00 -24.62
N LEU A 216 -13.87 -5.24 -24.40
CA LEU A 216 -14.75 -5.93 -25.33
C LEU A 216 -16.16 -5.35 -25.18
N LEU A 217 -16.62 -4.62 -26.19
CA LEU A 217 -17.94 -4.03 -26.24
C LEU A 217 -18.77 -4.68 -27.34
N GLY A 218 -19.72 -5.53 -26.96
CA GLY A 218 -20.37 -6.45 -27.89
C GLY A 218 -19.34 -7.39 -28.49
N ASP A 219 -19.14 -7.31 -29.81
CA ASP A 219 -18.17 -8.13 -30.56
C ASP A 219 -16.90 -7.34 -30.94
N ASP A 220 -16.71 -6.12 -30.44
CA ASP A 220 -15.60 -5.25 -30.83
C ASP A 220 -14.73 -4.79 -29.65
N TRP A 221 -13.41 -4.86 -29.82
CA TRP A 221 -12.43 -4.37 -28.85
C TRP A 221 -12.18 -2.88 -29.04
N SER A 222 -12.87 -2.09 -28.23
CA SER A 222 -12.82 -0.63 -28.33
C SER A 222 -12.04 0.01 -27.19
N LEU A 223 -11.33 1.09 -27.53
CA LEU A 223 -10.58 1.86 -26.56
C LEU A 223 -11.52 2.80 -25.79
N VAL A 224 -11.63 2.60 -24.48
CA VAL A 224 -12.47 3.41 -23.59
C VAL A 224 -11.66 4.06 -22.51
N HIS A 225 -12.17 5.15 -21.96
CA HIS A 225 -11.66 5.72 -20.72
C HIS A 225 -12.31 5.00 -19.54
N ALA A 226 -11.57 4.76 -18.46
CA ALA A 226 -12.11 4.13 -17.26
C ALA A 226 -11.62 4.82 -15.99
N ILE A 227 -12.51 4.93 -15.01
CA ILE A 227 -12.13 5.12 -13.61
C ILE A 227 -12.54 3.89 -12.83
N ASP A 228 -11.57 3.30 -12.14
CA ASP A 228 -11.82 2.21 -11.21
C ASP A 228 -11.58 2.69 -9.78
N ALA A 229 -12.41 2.22 -8.85
CA ALA A 229 -12.25 2.42 -7.43
C ALA A 229 -12.47 1.11 -6.68
N GLU A 230 -11.75 0.92 -5.59
CA GLU A 230 -11.85 -0.28 -4.77
C GLU A 230 -11.75 0.06 -3.28
N ARG A 231 -12.45 -0.71 -2.47
CA ARG A 231 -12.46 -0.55 -1.01
C ARG A 231 -12.63 -1.90 -0.33
N GLY A 232 -11.85 -2.19 0.69
CA GLY A 232 -11.78 -3.52 1.27
C GLY A 232 -11.01 -3.62 2.58
N VAL A 233 -10.59 -4.84 2.86
CA VAL A 233 -9.79 -5.22 4.02
C VAL A 233 -8.67 -6.16 3.59
N THR A 234 -7.56 -6.10 4.33
CA THR A 234 -6.41 -6.98 4.13
C THR A 234 -5.96 -7.51 5.48
N TYR A 235 -5.49 -8.75 5.55
CA TYR A 235 -4.95 -9.39 6.75
C TYR A 235 -3.63 -10.10 6.43
N ASP A 236 -2.75 -10.19 7.43
CA ASP A 236 -1.57 -11.04 7.35
C ASP A 236 -1.98 -12.53 7.50
N CYS A 237 -1.78 -13.30 6.44
CA CYS A 237 -1.97 -14.74 6.35
C CYS A 237 -0.60 -15.42 6.29
N ALA A 238 0.12 -15.42 7.42
CA ALA A 238 1.53 -15.80 7.48
C ALA A 238 2.40 -14.95 6.53
N ALA A 239 2.94 -15.52 5.46
CA ALA A 239 3.76 -14.79 4.49
C ALA A 239 2.95 -14.03 3.43
N TRP A 240 1.63 -14.19 3.42
CA TRP A 240 0.73 -13.65 2.39
C TRP A 240 -0.13 -12.52 2.95
N LEU A 241 -0.50 -11.57 2.10
CA LEU A 241 -1.53 -10.58 2.34
C LEU A 241 -2.85 -11.07 1.73
N CYS A 242 -3.74 -11.63 2.55
CA CYS A 242 -5.08 -11.98 2.08
C CYS A 242 -5.95 -10.73 2.04
N HIS A 243 -6.66 -10.50 0.93
CA HIS A 243 -7.50 -9.32 0.76
C HIS A 243 -8.89 -9.67 0.22
N ALA A 244 -9.86 -8.83 0.59
CA ALA A 244 -11.23 -8.85 0.08
C ALA A 244 -11.68 -7.40 -0.15
N GLU A 245 -12.19 -7.11 -1.34
CA GLU A 245 -12.41 -5.75 -1.85
C GLU A 245 -13.75 -5.69 -2.60
N ALA A 246 -14.53 -4.64 -2.36
CA ALA A 246 -15.60 -4.21 -3.26
C ALA A 246 -14.99 -3.34 -4.36
N LEU A 247 -15.53 -3.46 -5.57
CA LEU A 247 -15.07 -2.79 -6.78
C LEU A 247 -16.17 -1.88 -7.33
N ALA A 248 -15.78 -0.75 -7.89
CA ALA A 248 -16.61 0.11 -8.71
C ALA A 248 -15.81 0.53 -9.96
N SER A 249 -16.47 0.61 -11.10
CA SER A 249 -15.87 1.01 -12.38
C SER A 249 -16.83 1.94 -13.13
N SER A 250 -16.29 2.89 -13.86
CA SER A 250 -17.02 3.66 -14.85
C SER A 250 -16.27 3.68 -16.18
N LEU A 251 -16.93 3.31 -17.27
CA LEU A 251 -16.37 3.39 -18.63
C LEU A 251 -17.01 4.54 -19.40
N TRP A 252 -16.21 5.26 -20.19
CA TRP A 252 -16.65 6.33 -21.09
C TRP A 252 -16.03 6.19 -22.47
N GLY A 253 -16.83 6.45 -23.49
CA GLY A 253 -16.36 6.45 -24.88
C GLY A 253 -17.52 6.37 -25.87
N GLY A 254 -17.25 6.70 -27.13
CA GLY A 254 -18.29 6.73 -28.17
C GLY A 254 -18.89 5.36 -28.50
N LYS A 255 -18.20 4.26 -28.20
CA LYS A 255 -18.67 2.88 -28.40
C LYS A 255 -19.40 2.32 -27.18
N VAL A 256 -19.38 3.03 -26.04
CA VAL A 256 -20.09 2.60 -24.82
C VAL A 256 -21.57 2.95 -24.97
N ASN A 257 -22.46 1.99 -24.72
CA ASN A 257 -23.90 2.22 -24.81
C ASN A 257 -24.34 3.40 -23.92
N ARG A 258 -24.95 4.43 -24.53
CA ARG A 258 -25.33 5.72 -23.89
C ARG A 258 -24.14 6.56 -23.37
N GLY A 259 -22.93 6.27 -23.83
CA GLY A 259 -21.70 7.03 -23.52
C GLY A 259 -21.10 6.79 -22.13
N LEU A 260 -21.80 6.06 -21.25
CA LEU A 260 -21.37 5.76 -19.88
C LEU A 260 -21.82 4.36 -19.47
N ALA A 261 -20.87 3.55 -18.99
CA ALA A 261 -21.16 2.31 -18.28
C ALA A 261 -20.75 2.42 -16.81
N LEU A 262 -21.57 1.90 -15.89
CA LEU A 262 -21.24 1.82 -14.46
C LEU A 262 -21.25 0.38 -14.00
N GLY A 263 -20.14 -0.05 -13.38
CA GLY A 263 -19.93 -1.40 -12.90
C GLY A 263 -19.66 -1.47 -11.41
N VAL A 264 -20.10 -2.56 -10.79
CA VAL A 264 -19.82 -2.90 -9.39
C VAL A 264 -19.41 -4.36 -9.28
N GLY A 265 -18.62 -4.69 -8.28
CA GLY A 265 -18.04 -6.02 -8.19
C GLY A 265 -17.36 -6.31 -6.88
N ALA A 266 -16.69 -7.44 -6.84
CA ALA A 266 -15.88 -7.86 -5.71
C ALA A 266 -14.60 -8.58 -6.18
N ARG A 267 -13.56 -8.52 -5.35
CA ARG A 267 -12.31 -9.27 -5.50
C ARG A 267 -11.93 -9.92 -4.18
N VAL A 268 -11.48 -11.16 -4.24
CA VAL A 268 -10.78 -11.84 -3.14
C VAL A 268 -9.46 -12.39 -3.66
N GLY A 269 -8.41 -12.34 -2.85
CA GLY A 269 -7.10 -12.81 -3.27
C GLY A 269 -6.05 -12.85 -2.17
N ALA A 270 -4.85 -13.29 -2.56
CA ALA A 270 -3.68 -13.36 -1.72
C ALA A 270 -2.44 -12.88 -2.48
N LEU A 271 -1.68 -11.99 -1.83
CA LEU A 271 -0.46 -11.41 -2.38
C LEU A 271 0.75 -11.79 -1.53
N TYR A 272 1.74 -12.45 -2.13
CA TYR A 272 3.06 -12.66 -1.57
C TYR A 272 4.06 -11.70 -2.23
N GLN A 273 4.88 -11.04 -1.42
CA GLN A 273 5.96 -10.19 -1.93
C GLN A 273 7.27 -10.46 -1.19
N GLY A 274 8.25 -10.95 -1.92
CA GLY A 274 9.59 -11.25 -1.45
C GLY A 274 10.66 -10.45 -2.19
N GLN A 275 11.92 -10.74 -1.90
CA GLN A 275 13.05 -10.07 -2.57
C GLN A 275 13.18 -10.48 -4.04
N TYR A 276 12.83 -11.72 -4.36
CA TYR A 276 13.05 -12.32 -5.69
C TYR A 276 11.75 -12.72 -6.39
N TRP A 277 10.70 -12.97 -5.62
CA TRP A 277 9.43 -13.48 -6.12
C TRP A 277 8.28 -12.65 -5.56
N ASN A 278 7.36 -12.28 -6.45
CA ASN A 278 6.07 -11.72 -6.10
C ASN A 278 5.00 -12.58 -6.74
N ILE A 279 3.95 -12.92 -6.01
CA ILE A 279 2.86 -13.77 -6.48
C ILE A 279 1.55 -13.13 -6.04
N ASP A 280 0.68 -12.80 -7.00
CA ASP A 280 -0.71 -12.41 -6.75
C ASP A 280 -1.62 -13.50 -7.32
N ALA A 281 -2.48 -14.06 -6.46
CA ALA A 281 -3.56 -14.94 -6.87
C ALA A 281 -4.89 -14.34 -6.41
N SER A 282 -5.77 -14.01 -7.37
CA SER A 282 -7.06 -13.40 -7.06
C SER A 282 -8.17 -13.86 -8.00
N ILE A 283 -9.40 -13.81 -7.49
CA ILE A 283 -10.65 -13.99 -8.23
C ILE A 283 -11.41 -12.68 -8.12
N ALA A 284 -11.88 -12.16 -9.24
CA ALA A 284 -12.68 -10.95 -9.29
C ALA A 284 -13.90 -11.14 -10.19
N GLN A 285 -15.00 -10.49 -9.82
CA GLN A 285 -16.19 -10.37 -10.66
C GLN A 285 -16.64 -8.92 -10.65
N LEU A 286 -16.89 -8.37 -11.84
CA LEU A 286 -17.39 -7.02 -12.06
C LEU A 286 -18.59 -7.11 -13.02
N GLN A 287 -19.71 -6.51 -12.64
CA GLN A 287 -20.93 -6.47 -13.46
C GLN A 287 -21.30 -5.02 -13.76
N TYR A 288 -21.54 -4.70 -15.04
CA TYR A 288 -22.01 -3.39 -15.48
C TYR A 288 -23.54 -3.32 -15.41
N LEU A 289 -24.05 -2.45 -14.53
CA LEU A 289 -25.48 -2.30 -14.21
C LEU A 289 -26.18 -1.28 -15.12
N GLN A 290 -25.42 -0.31 -15.62
CA GLN A 290 -25.90 0.73 -16.51
C GLN A 290 -24.94 0.83 -17.69
N GLY A 291 -25.48 1.11 -18.89
CA GLY A 291 -24.69 1.16 -20.12
C GLY A 291 -24.03 -0.18 -20.38
N GLU A 292 -24.83 -1.24 -20.56
CA GLU A 292 -24.36 -2.62 -20.76
C GLU A 292 -23.08 -2.65 -21.59
N SER A 293 -21.96 -3.03 -20.97
CA SER A 293 -20.68 -3.10 -21.67
C SER A 293 -20.72 -4.10 -22.83
N GLY A 294 -21.69 -5.03 -22.86
CA GLY A 294 -21.89 -5.99 -23.94
C GLY A 294 -22.65 -5.45 -25.17
N ARG A 295 -23.00 -4.17 -25.25
CA ARG A 295 -23.70 -3.60 -26.42
C ARG A 295 -23.03 -2.34 -26.94
N VAL A 296 -22.92 -2.24 -28.26
CA VAL A 296 -22.41 -1.06 -28.97
C VAL A 296 -23.56 -0.09 -29.24
N GLN A 297 -23.27 1.21 -29.30
CA GLN A 297 -24.23 2.22 -29.78
C GLN A 297 -24.19 2.23 -31.32
N ASP A 298 -25.34 1.99 -31.95
CA ASP A 298 -25.53 2.04 -33.42
C ASP A 298 -25.26 3.45 -33.99
#